data_AF-A0A2G9YI79-F1
#
_entry.id   AF-A0A2G9YI79-F1
#
_cell.length_a   1.000
_cell.length_b   1.000
_cell.length_c   1.000
_cell.angle_alpha   90.00
_cell.angle_beta   90.00
_cell.angle_gamma   90.00
#
_symmetry.space_group_name_H-M   'P 1'
#
loop_
_entity.id
_entity.type
_entity.pdbx_description
1 polymer ?
#
loop_
_entity_poly.entity_id
_entity_poly.type
_entity_poly.pdbx_seq_one_letter_code
_entity_poly.pdbx_strand_id
1 'polypeptide(L)'
;MKRITLIFVITLLALIVLLWNLVLDTHTLNSGIKSAIDEISQVKKEEATLLKYKSEKPLPLEKFYLEVFNDIKELSFYYRAPSEVKIIGAKDLVGIKSFFKESQYKGIKYVDLSCSFDLRKQRNTYLLDALHKMLKSRPLGVLDVSVEKGIVSITLRLYGT
;
A
#
# COMPACT_ATOMS: atom_id res chain seq x y z
N MET A 1 -23.20 -64.01 16.78
CA MET A 1 -22.95 -62.70 17.43
C MET A 1 -21.57 -62.12 17.13
N LYS A 2 -20.44 -62.81 17.40
CA LYS A 2 -19.07 -62.26 17.21
C LYS A 2 -18.69 -61.76 15.80
N ARG A 3 -19.22 -62.35 14.72
CA ARG A 3 -18.93 -61.92 13.33
C ARG A 3 -19.74 -60.68 12.91
N ILE A 4 -20.96 -60.52 13.43
CA ILE A 4 -21.83 -59.37 13.14
C ILE A 4 -21.28 -58.13 13.84
N THR A 5 -20.83 -58.27 15.08
CA THR A 5 -20.15 -57.18 15.80
C THR A 5 -18.85 -56.77 15.12
N LEU A 6 -18.10 -57.70 14.54
CA LEU A 6 -16.86 -57.38 13.81
C LEU A 6 -17.14 -56.58 12.53
N ILE A 7 -18.15 -56.97 11.75
CA ILE A 7 -18.56 -56.22 10.55
C ILE A 7 -19.05 -54.82 10.94
N PHE A 8 -19.85 -54.72 12.01
CA PHE A 8 -20.36 -53.44 12.50
C PHE A 8 -19.23 -52.48 12.90
N VAL A 9 -18.20 -52.98 13.59
CA VAL A 9 -17.03 -52.20 14.00
C VAL A 9 -16.23 -51.71 12.78
N ILE A 10 -16.04 -52.56 11.77
CA ILE A 10 -15.34 -52.18 10.53
C ILE A 10 -16.13 -51.10 9.77
N THR A 11 -17.45 -51.25 9.65
CA THR A 11 -18.29 -50.23 8.99
C THR A 11 -18.29 -48.91 9.75
N LEU A 12 -18.27 -48.94 11.09
CA LEU A 12 -18.20 -47.74 11.93
C LEU A 12 -16.86 -47.02 11.74
N LEU A 13 -15.75 -47.75 11.72
CA LEU A 13 -14.41 -47.21 11.48
C LEU A 13 -14.30 -46.58 10.08
N ALA A 14 -14.83 -47.24 9.06
CA ALA A 14 -14.87 -46.70 7.70
C ALA A 14 -15.69 -45.39 7.63
N LEU A 15 -16.82 -45.32 8.36
CA LEU A 15 -17.65 -44.12 8.43
C LEU A 15 -16.92 -42.95 9.13
N ILE A 16 -16.19 -43.24 10.21
CA ILE A 16 -15.41 -42.25 10.95
C ILE A 16 -14.30 -41.67 10.07
N VAL A 17 -13.59 -42.51 9.31
CA VAL A 17 -12.54 -42.05 8.38
C VAL A 17 -13.12 -41.18 7.27
N LEU A 18 -14.28 -41.56 6.70
CA LEU A 18 -14.98 -40.75 5.69
C LEU A 18 -15.43 -39.39 6.24
N LEU A 19 -15.96 -39.35 7.47
CA LEU A 19 -16.34 -38.12 8.16
C LEU A 19 -15.13 -37.22 8.43
N TRP A 20 -13.97 -37.82 8.78
CA TRP A 20 -12.75 -37.07 9.03
C TRP A 20 -12.22 -36.38 7.76
N ASN A 21 -12.26 -37.06 6.61
CA ASN A 21 -11.86 -36.47 5.33
C ASN A 21 -12.78 -35.30 4.92
N LEU A 22 -14.10 -35.43 5.14
CA LEU A 22 -15.07 -34.34 4.91
C LEU A 22 -14.82 -33.11 5.78
N VAL A 23 -14.42 -33.31 7.04
CA VAL A 23 -14.07 -32.21 7.97
C VAL A 23 -12.78 -31.50 7.56
N LEU A 24 -11.81 -32.24 7.01
CA LEU A 24 -10.55 -31.67 6.51
C LEU A 24 -10.76 -30.86 5.21
N ASP A 25 -11.60 -31.35 4.30
CA ASP A 25 -11.97 -30.63 3.07
C ASP A 25 -12.76 -29.35 3.37
N THR A 26 -13.65 -29.38 4.37
CA THR A 26 -14.38 -28.18 4.79
C THR A 26 -13.48 -27.16 5.49
N HIS A 27 -12.50 -27.59 6.28
CA HIS A 27 -11.51 -26.68 6.88
C HIS A 27 -10.59 -26.01 5.85
N THR A 28 -10.13 -26.75 4.84
CA THR A 28 -9.30 -26.21 3.76
C THR A 28 -10.10 -25.25 2.86
N LEU A 29 -11.35 -25.59 2.50
CA LEU A 29 -12.27 -24.68 1.82
C LEU A 29 -12.53 -23.39 2.62
N ASN A 30 -12.73 -23.49 3.93
CA ASN A 30 -12.96 -22.34 4.79
C ASN A 30 -11.71 -21.43 4.89
N SER A 31 -10.51 -22.02 4.86
CA SER A 31 -9.24 -21.26 4.81
C SER A 31 -9.04 -20.55 3.46
N GLY A 32 -9.39 -21.19 2.34
CA GLY A 32 -9.35 -20.59 1.00
C GLY A 32 -10.39 -19.49 0.82
N ILE A 33 -11.60 -19.67 1.36
CA ILE A 33 -12.65 -18.64 1.39
C ILE A 33 -12.20 -17.45 2.23
N LYS A 34 -11.58 -17.67 3.38
CA LYS A 34 -11.06 -16.58 4.22
C LYS A 34 -9.94 -15.80 3.51
N SER A 35 -9.01 -16.49 2.86
CA SER A 35 -7.96 -15.86 2.03
C SER A 35 -8.55 -15.07 0.88
N ALA A 36 -9.54 -15.61 0.18
CA ALA A 36 -10.23 -14.90 -0.91
C ALA A 36 -11.03 -13.69 -0.39
N ILE A 37 -11.64 -13.77 0.79
CA ILE A 37 -12.33 -12.65 1.44
C ILE A 37 -11.32 -11.55 1.83
N ASP A 38 -10.15 -11.92 2.35
CA ASP A 38 -9.08 -10.98 2.70
C ASP A 38 -8.50 -10.32 1.43
N GLU A 39 -8.27 -11.09 0.36
CA GLU A 39 -7.89 -10.55 -0.96
C GLU A 39 -8.96 -9.64 -1.54
N ILE A 40 -10.24 -10.04 -1.53
CA ILE A 40 -11.36 -9.19 -1.99
C ILE A 40 -11.48 -7.93 -1.15
N SER A 41 -11.23 -8.00 0.16
CA SER A 41 -11.22 -6.84 1.07
C SER A 41 -10.05 -5.90 0.76
N GLN A 42 -8.88 -6.45 0.46
CA GLN A 42 -7.71 -5.69 0.04
C GLN A 42 -7.93 -5.03 -1.32
N VAL A 43 -8.43 -5.78 -2.31
CA VAL A 43 -8.82 -5.26 -3.63
C VAL A 43 -9.90 -4.19 -3.51
N LYS A 44 -10.90 -4.34 -2.62
CA LYS A 44 -11.90 -3.30 -2.36
C LYS A 44 -11.32 -2.05 -1.70
N LYS A 45 -10.31 -2.17 -0.83
CA LYS A 45 -9.60 -1.01 -0.26
C LYS A 45 -8.78 -0.28 -1.32
N GLU A 46 -8.11 -1.03 -2.18
CA GLU A 46 -7.40 -0.49 -3.33
C GLU A 46 -8.38 0.20 -4.31
N GLU A 47 -9.49 -0.45 -4.63
CA GLU A 47 -10.57 0.08 -5.48
C GLU A 47 -11.24 1.32 -4.87
N ALA A 48 -11.47 1.36 -3.56
CA ALA A 48 -12.00 2.55 -2.88
C ALA A 48 -11.03 3.74 -2.93
N THR A 49 -9.73 3.46 -2.82
CA THR A 49 -8.66 4.45 -2.99
C THR A 49 -8.62 4.96 -4.44
N LEU A 50 -8.90 4.09 -5.42
CA LEU A 50 -9.02 4.42 -6.85
C LEU A 50 -10.32 5.07 -7.28
N LEU A 51 -11.43 4.79 -6.61
CA LEU A 51 -12.72 5.45 -6.86
C LEU A 51 -12.61 6.95 -6.53
N LYS A 52 -11.84 7.30 -5.49
CA LYS A 52 -11.43 8.67 -5.21
C LYS A 52 -10.63 9.29 -6.39
N TYR A 53 -9.84 8.47 -7.11
CA TYR A 53 -9.06 8.90 -8.26
C TYR A 53 -9.85 8.98 -9.58
N LYS A 54 -10.92 8.19 -9.75
CA LYS A 54 -11.84 8.35 -10.91
C LYS A 54 -12.61 9.67 -10.87
N SER A 55 -12.85 10.23 -9.68
CA SER A 55 -13.56 11.50 -9.50
C SER A 55 -12.70 12.75 -9.66
N GLU A 56 -11.36 12.63 -9.62
CA GLU A 56 -10.44 13.76 -9.75
C GLU A 56 -9.83 13.80 -11.16
N LYS A 57 -9.56 15.00 -11.69
CA LYS A 57 -8.97 15.14 -13.03
C LYS A 57 -7.53 14.61 -13.00
N PRO A 58 -7.18 13.56 -13.77
CA PRO A 58 -5.83 13.01 -13.75
C PRO A 58 -4.83 14.06 -14.23
N LEU A 59 -3.81 14.31 -13.41
CA LEU A 59 -2.71 15.21 -13.74
C LEU A 59 -1.58 14.41 -14.42
N PRO A 60 -0.90 14.99 -15.42
CA PRO A 60 0.32 14.39 -15.96
C PRO A 60 1.35 14.23 -14.86
N LEU A 61 1.93 13.03 -14.71
CA LEU A 61 2.87 12.71 -13.64
C LEU A 61 4.06 13.68 -13.55
N GLU A 62 4.53 14.20 -14.69
CA GLU A 62 5.59 15.22 -14.74
C GLU A 62 5.21 16.51 -14.04
N LYS A 63 4.01 17.01 -14.32
CA LYS A 63 3.50 18.25 -13.72
C LYS A 63 3.19 18.02 -12.26
N PHE A 64 2.56 16.89 -11.96
CA PHE A 64 2.17 16.53 -10.62
C PHE A 64 3.38 16.33 -9.69
N TYR A 65 4.48 15.74 -10.19
CA TYR A 65 5.76 15.69 -9.49
C TYR A 65 6.29 17.08 -9.14
N LEU A 66 6.33 17.99 -10.12
CA LEU A 66 6.83 19.35 -9.91
C LEU A 66 5.99 20.13 -8.90
N GLU A 67 4.67 19.94 -8.92
CA GLU A 67 3.77 20.53 -7.94
C GLU A 67 4.07 20.00 -6.53
N VAL A 68 4.12 18.67 -6.35
CA VAL A 68 4.47 18.07 -5.05
C VAL A 68 5.85 18.52 -4.57
N PHE A 69 6.83 18.60 -5.47
CA PHE A 69 8.17 19.09 -5.16
C PHE A 69 8.14 20.54 -4.67
N ASN A 70 7.44 21.43 -5.38
CA ASN A 70 7.35 22.85 -5.03
C ASN A 70 6.64 23.04 -3.68
N ASP A 71 5.54 22.32 -3.45
CA ASP A 71 4.79 22.46 -2.21
C ASP A 71 5.60 21.98 -1.00
N ILE A 72 6.29 20.84 -1.13
CA ILE A 72 7.17 20.33 -0.07
C ILE A 72 8.30 21.33 0.22
N LYS A 73 8.89 21.90 -0.83
CA LYS A 73 9.94 22.91 -0.69
C LYS A 73 9.43 24.16 0.04
N GLU A 74 8.27 24.67 -0.34
CA GLU A 74 7.62 25.82 0.30
C GLU A 74 7.31 25.55 1.77
N LEU A 75 6.71 24.40 2.06
CA LEU A 75 6.39 23.98 3.42
C LEU A 75 7.65 23.86 4.28
N SER A 76 8.70 23.24 3.72
CA SER A 76 9.98 23.07 4.39
C SER A 76 10.66 24.42 4.71
N PHE A 77 10.55 25.38 3.79
CA PHE A 77 11.03 26.75 3.99
C PHE A 77 10.25 27.45 5.11
N TYR A 78 8.92 27.38 5.08
CA TYR A 78 8.06 28.00 6.08
C TYR A 78 8.37 27.53 7.50
N TYR A 79 8.55 26.21 7.67
CA TYR A 79 8.88 25.64 8.98
C TYR A 79 10.38 25.68 9.31
N ARG A 80 11.25 26.12 8.39
CA ARG A 80 12.72 26.09 8.54
C ARG A 80 13.28 24.68 8.77
N ALA A 81 12.66 23.66 8.18
CA ALA A 81 13.23 22.32 8.06
C ALA A 81 13.85 22.21 6.67
N PRO A 82 15.18 22.10 6.52
CA PRO A 82 15.76 21.69 5.26
C PRO A 82 15.06 20.42 4.78
N SER A 83 14.50 20.46 3.57
CA SER A 83 13.95 19.29 2.91
C SER A 83 14.78 18.89 1.71
N GLU A 84 14.83 17.59 1.47
CA GLU A 84 15.36 17.02 0.25
C GLU A 84 14.28 16.12 -0.35
N VAL A 85 13.92 16.38 -1.62
CA VAL A 85 12.95 15.57 -2.36
C VAL A 85 13.68 14.92 -3.54
N LYS A 86 13.62 13.60 -3.61
CA LYS A 86 14.30 12.77 -4.61
C LYS A 86 13.33 11.76 -5.22
N ILE A 87 13.54 11.43 -6.48
CA ILE A 87 12.88 10.26 -7.10
C ILE A 87 13.67 9.01 -6.68
N ILE A 88 12.98 7.96 -6.26
CA ILE A 88 13.63 6.71 -5.86
C ILE A 88 14.24 6.05 -7.09
N GLY A 89 15.54 5.75 -7.01
CA GLY A 89 16.31 5.17 -8.11
C GLY A 89 16.89 6.19 -9.09
N ALA A 90 16.65 7.49 -8.90
CA ALA A 90 17.30 8.54 -9.67
C ALA A 90 18.47 9.15 -8.87
N LYS A 91 19.69 9.10 -9.44
CA LYS A 91 20.83 9.88 -8.93
C LYS A 91 20.77 11.35 -9.37
N ASP A 92 20.26 11.59 -10.58
CA ASP A 92 20.05 12.91 -11.18
C ASP A 92 18.64 12.98 -11.78
N LEU A 93 17.97 14.14 -11.70
CA LEU A 93 16.58 14.36 -12.20
C LEU A 93 16.48 14.38 -13.74
N VAL A 94 17.48 13.87 -14.45
CA VAL A 94 17.50 13.85 -15.92
C VAL A 94 16.60 12.71 -16.41
N GLY A 95 15.52 13.05 -17.10
CA GLY A 95 14.65 12.06 -17.75
C GLY A 95 13.60 11.42 -16.85
N ILE A 96 12.87 12.23 -16.07
CA ILE A 96 11.76 11.82 -15.18
C ILE A 96 10.79 10.79 -15.80
N LYS A 97 10.48 10.93 -17.09
CA LYS A 97 9.64 9.98 -17.86
C LYS A 97 10.10 8.52 -17.77
N SER A 98 11.40 8.30 -17.65
CA SER A 98 12.02 6.97 -17.58
C SER A 98 11.79 6.27 -16.25
N PHE A 99 11.35 7.01 -15.23
CA PHE A 99 11.07 6.50 -13.89
C PHE A 99 9.58 6.20 -13.67
N PHE A 100 8.73 6.49 -14.66
CA PHE A 100 7.31 6.17 -14.60
C PHE A 100 7.10 4.69 -14.86
N LYS A 101 6.56 4.01 -13.86
CA LYS A 101 6.24 2.60 -13.92
C LYS A 101 4.76 2.45 -14.23
N GLU A 102 4.42 1.46 -15.05
CA GLU A 102 3.04 1.05 -15.22
C GLU A 102 2.51 0.52 -13.90
N SER A 103 1.35 1.00 -13.47
CA SER A 103 0.65 0.41 -12.34
C SER A 103 -0.05 -0.89 -12.76
N GLN A 104 -0.58 -1.63 -11.78
CA GLN A 104 -1.46 -2.77 -12.05
C GLN A 104 -2.78 -2.38 -12.75
N TYR A 105 -3.08 -1.07 -12.85
CA TYR A 105 -4.25 -0.54 -13.50
C TYR A 105 -3.90 0.06 -14.86
N LYS A 106 -4.59 -0.40 -15.91
CA LYS A 106 -4.34 -0.01 -17.29
C LYS A 106 -4.49 1.51 -17.47
N GLY A 107 -3.44 2.14 -18.00
CA GLY A 107 -3.42 3.58 -18.30
C GLY A 107 -3.09 4.47 -17.10
N ILE A 108 -2.79 3.89 -15.94
CA ILE A 108 -2.28 4.61 -14.76
C ILE A 108 -0.82 4.24 -14.57
N LYS A 109 0.02 5.26 -14.46
CA LYS A 109 1.44 5.14 -14.12
C LYS A 109 1.68 5.65 -12.71
N TYR A 110 2.86 5.33 -12.18
CA TYR A 110 3.30 5.85 -10.89
C TYR A 110 4.79 6.18 -10.88
N VAL A 111 5.18 7.05 -9.94
CA VAL A 111 6.57 7.32 -9.60
C VAL A 111 6.73 7.32 -8.08
N ASP A 112 7.82 6.73 -7.61
CA ASP A 112 8.14 6.67 -6.19
C ASP A 112 9.11 7.81 -5.84
N LEU A 113 8.78 8.55 -4.78
CA LEU A 113 9.51 9.70 -4.27
C LEU A 113 9.96 9.44 -2.84
N SER A 114 11.12 9.99 -2.48
CA SER A 114 11.60 10.05 -1.11
C SER A 114 11.78 11.51 -0.71
N CYS A 115 11.22 11.88 0.43
CA CYS A 115 11.29 13.23 0.99
C CYS A 115 11.90 13.15 2.39
N SER A 116 13.01 13.84 2.62
CA SER A 116 13.68 13.87 3.92
C SER A 116 13.61 15.27 4.52
N PHE A 117 13.26 15.38 5.79
CA PHE A 117 13.14 16.63 6.55
C PHE A 117 14.08 16.61 7.75
N ASP A 118 14.95 17.61 7.88
CA ASP A 118 15.79 17.76 9.07
C ASP A 118 15.03 18.50 10.18
N LEU A 119 14.61 17.76 11.21
CA LEU A 119 13.88 18.28 12.36
C LEU A 119 14.79 18.58 13.56
N ARG A 120 16.12 18.38 13.46
CA ARG A 120 17.04 18.55 14.60
C ARG A 120 17.01 19.96 15.20
N LYS A 121 16.64 20.96 14.39
CA LYS A 121 16.52 22.37 14.80
C LYS A 121 15.07 22.82 15.03
N GLN A 122 14.10 21.90 14.99
CA GLN A 122 12.68 22.22 15.10
C GLN A 122 12.09 21.86 16.47
N ARG A 123 11.30 22.78 17.03
CA ARG A 123 10.42 22.53 18.19
C ARG A 123 8.97 22.22 17.80
N ASN A 124 8.63 22.31 16.51
CA ASN A 124 7.25 22.24 16.04
C ASN A 124 6.90 20.88 15.42
N THR A 125 5.95 20.20 16.05
CA THR A 125 5.37 18.91 15.63
C THR A 125 4.39 19.03 14.44
N TYR A 126 4.07 20.24 13.99
CA TYR A 126 3.00 20.48 13.01
C TYR A 126 3.41 20.34 11.54
N LEU A 127 4.71 20.28 11.22
CA LEU A 127 5.17 20.16 9.83
C LEU A 127 4.61 18.90 9.17
N LEU A 128 4.66 17.76 9.87
CA LEU A 128 4.20 16.47 9.35
C LEU A 128 2.68 16.43 9.19
N ASP A 129 1.93 17.08 10.08
CA ASP A 129 0.47 17.21 9.95
C ASP A 129 0.09 18.12 8.78
N ALA A 130 0.79 19.23 8.59
CA ALA A 130 0.60 20.12 7.45
C ALA A 130 0.94 19.41 6.12
N LEU A 131 2.03 18.66 6.10
CA LEU A 131 2.43 17.82 4.97
C LEU A 131 1.36 16.77 4.67
N HIS A 132 0.88 16.05 5.69
CA HIS A 132 -0.18 15.07 5.53
C HIS A 132 -1.47 15.71 4.98
N LYS A 133 -1.89 16.87 5.50
CA LYS A 133 -3.07 17.59 5.00
C LYS A 133 -2.93 18.02 3.54
N MET A 134 -1.77 18.57 3.18
CA MET A 134 -1.43 18.99 1.82
C MET A 134 -1.43 17.82 0.84
N LEU A 135 -0.94 16.66 1.28
CA LEU A 135 -0.85 15.44 0.47
C LEU A 135 -2.17 14.66 0.42
N LYS A 136 -3.09 14.82 1.38
CA LYS A 136 -4.36 14.08 1.45
C LYS A 136 -5.32 14.37 0.29
N SER A 137 -5.22 15.55 -0.33
CA SER A 137 -6.04 15.97 -1.47
C SER A 137 -5.53 15.44 -2.82
N ARG A 138 -4.50 14.58 -2.80
CA ARG A 138 -3.76 14.21 -4.01
C ARG A 138 -3.70 12.69 -4.22
N PRO A 139 -3.55 12.22 -5.46
CA PRO A 139 -3.42 10.81 -5.79
C PRO A 139 -2.04 10.25 -5.42
N LEU A 140 -1.84 10.00 -4.13
CA LEU A 140 -0.61 9.45 -3.59
C LEU A 140 -0.84 8.39 -2.51
N GLY A 141 0.09 7.44 -2.44
CA GLY A 141 0.22 6.48 -1.35
C GLY A 141 1.48 6.77 -0.52
N VAL A 142 1.41 6.60 0.80
CA VAL A 142 2.60 6.59 1.66
C VAL A 142 3.09 5.15 1.72
N LEU A 143 4.33 4.90 1.31
CA LEU A 143 4.94 3.56 1.32
C LEU A 143 5.71 3.30 2.60
N ASP A 144 6.47 4.30 3.08
CA ASP A 144 7.32 4.17 4.26
C ASP A 144 7.53 5.52 4.96
N VAL A 145 7.71 5.47 6.27
CA VAL A 145 8.08 6.63 7.10
C VAL A 145 9.14 6.17 8.10
N SER A 146 10.33 6.75 8.03
CA SER A 146 11.44 6.45 8.92
C SER A 146 11.93 7.72 9.62
N VAL A 147 12.44 7.54 10.85
CA VAL A 147 12.99 8.63 11.66
C VAL A 147 14.36 8.21 12.16
N GLU A 148 15.41 8.89 11.70
CA GLU A 148 16.78 8.60 12.09
C GLU A 148 17.52 9.88 12.47
N LYS A 149 18.09 9.92 13.67
CA LYS A 149 18.94 11.03 14.15
C LYS A 149 18.29 12.42 13.98
N GLY A 150 16.97 12.51 14.12
CA GLY A 150 16.20 13.76 13.96
C GLY A 150 15.89 14.14 12.51
N ILE A 151 16.16 13.26 11.55
CA ILE A 151 15.73 13.37 10.16
C ILE A 151 14.52 12.46 9.96
N VAL A 152 13.44 13.00 9.40
CA VAL A 152 12.25 12.23 9.02
C VAL A 152 12.27 12.02 7.52
N SER A 153 12.29 10.77 7.09
CA SER A 153 12.24 10.40 5.68
C SER A 153 10.90 9.74 5.37
N ILE A 154 10.24 10.20 4.32
CA ILE A 154 8.93 9.75 3.88
C ILE A 154 9.05 9.29 2.45
N THR A 155 8.64 8.05 2.20
CA THR A 155 8.54 7.49 0.87
C THR A 155 7.10 7.55 0.39
N LEU A 156 6.88 8.18 -0.76
CA LEU A 156 5.57 8.40 -1.37
C LEU A 156 5.52 7.74 -2.75
N ARG A 157 4.36 7.24 -3.13
CA ARG A 157 4.05 6.83 -4.50
C ARG A 157 3.03 7.79 -5.09
N LEU A 158 3.41 8.55 -6.11
CA LEU A 158 2.51 9.40 -6.85
C LEU A 158 1.89 8.63 -8.01
N TYR A 159 0.59 8.73 -8.19
CA TYR A 159 -0.14 8.14 -9.31
C TYR A 159 -0.60 9.22 -10.28
N GLY A 160 -0.62 8.89 -11.58
CA GLY A 160 -1.15 9.77 -12.63
C GLY A 160 -1.11 9.09 -13.99
N THR A 161 -1.34 9.86 -15.05
CA THR A 161 -1.34 9.39 -16.45
C THR A 161 -0.10 9.85 -17.20
#